data_AF-A0A0A8L7I7-F1
#
_entry.id   AF-A0A0A8L7I7-F1
#
_cell.length_a   1.000
_cell.length_b   1.000
_cell.length_c   1.000
_cell.angle_alpha   90.00
_cell.angle_beta   90.00
_cell.angle_gamma   90.00
#
_symmetry.space_group_name_H-M   'P 1'
#
loop_
_entity.id
_entity.type
_entity.pdbx_description
1 polymer ?
#
loop_
_entity_poly.entity_id
_entity_poly.type
_entity_poly.pdbx_seq_one_letter_code
_entity_poly.pdbx_strand_id
1 'polypeptide(L)'
;MGDVADSATHTNNWAVLVSTSRFWFNYRHMANVLSMYRTVKRLGIPDSQIILMLSDDVACNPRNLFPGSVFNNADRALDLYGESVEVDYRGYEVTVENFIRLLTDRWDEDHPKSKRLMTDENSNVFIYLTGHGGEDFLKFQDAEEIASHDIADAFAQMYAKKRYNELFFMIDTCQANTMFSKFYSPNVIAVGSSELDESSYSHHSDVEIGVAVVDRFTYYTLGFMEEIDKNSTLTLQDLFDSYTFEKVHSHVGVRTDLYSRNLSEVLITDFFGNVRNLVPDDDSVTNNHENDKELKSESTLLKIAKLKHNEALIQNTTTNPQVTKSKRINTDDAIYQGAVETYNVTLVKALGIFILVAFLFLLKTMSCSKTDTLKTTDISLYDEHVAIY
;
A
#
# COMPACT_ATOMS: atom_id res chain seq x y z
N MET A 1 -7.84 -51.33 -3.31
CA MET A 1 -8.34 -50.20 -4.10
C MET A 1 -7.83 -48.98 -3.39
N GLY A 2 -6.84 -48.31 -3.96
CA GLY A 2 -6.29 -47.08 -3.39
C GLY A 2 -7.25 -45.95 -3.69
N ASP A 3 -7.65 -45.23 -2.66
CA ASP A 3 -8.35 -43.97 -2.79
C ASP A 3 -7.43 -43.01 -3.55
N VAL A 4 -7.83 -42.69 -4.77
CA VAL A 4 -7.27 -41.55 -5.51
C VAL A 4 -7.69 -40.34 -4.70
N ALA A 5 -6.73 -39.66 -4.08
CA ALA A 5 -6.95 -38.38 -3.43
C ALA A 5 -7.64 -37.47 -4.44
N ASP A 6 -8.91 -37.17 -4.18
CA ASP A 6 -9.68 -36.20 -4.92
C ASP A 6 -8.90 -34.89 -4.83
N SER A 7 -8.41 -34.41 -5.97
CA SER A 7 -7.89 -33.05 -6.09
C SER A 7 -8.99 -32.14 -5.54
N ALA A 8 -8.73 -31.50 -4.40
CA ALA A 8 -9.71 -30.63 -3.74
C ALA A 8 -10.01 -29.47 -4.68
N THR A 9 -11.05 -29.66 -5.50
CA THR A 9 -11.52 -28.69 -6.49
C THR A 9 -12.34 -27.67 -5.72
N HIS A 10 -11.71 -26.55 -5.38
CA HIS A 10 -12.40 -25.40 -4.80
C HIS A 10 -13.40 -24.83 -5.81
N THR A 11 -14.44 -24.18 -5.31
CA THR A 11 -15.56 -23.69 -6.14
C THR A 11 -15.52 -22.20 -6.40
N ASN A 12 -14.72 -21.46 -5.63
CA ASN A 12 -14.60 -20.02 -5.71
C ASN A 12 -13.31 -19.52 -5.02
N ASN A 13 -12.87 -18.33 -5.42
CA ASN A 13 -11.70 -17.64 -4.87
C ASN A 13 -12.12 -16.30 -4.29
N TRP A 14 -11.62 -15.99 -3.09
CA TRP A 14 -11.82 -14.70 -2.44
C TRP A 14 -10.48 -14.01 -2.21
N ALA A 15 -10.49 -12.68 -2.26
CA ALA A 15 -9.32 -11.86 -1.92
C ALA A 15 -9.66 -10.88 -0.80
N VAL A 16 -8.79 -10.76 0.20
CA VAL A 16 -8.84 -9.72 1.23
C VAL A 16 -7.56 -8.90 1.13
N LEU A 17 -7.68 -7.64 0.73
CA LEU A 17 -6.55 -6.78 0.39
C LEU A 17 -6.54 -5.55 1.30
N VAL A 18 -5.50 -5.39 2.12
CA VAL A 18 -5.49 -4.40 3.21
C VAL A 18 -4.24 -3.54 3.18
N SER A 19 -4.45 -2.23 3.05
CA SER A 19 -3.41 -1.23 3.31
C SER A 19 -3.62 -0.70 4.71
N THR A 20 -2.68 -0.97 5.62
CA THR A 20 -2.86 -0.66 7.04
C THR A 20 -2.30 0.71 7.44
N SER A 21 -1.54 1.37 6.56
CA SER A 21 -0.85 2.62 6.86
C SER A 21 -1.51 3.85 6.27
N ARG A 22 -1.51 4.94 7.03
CA ARG A 22 -1.99 6.25 6.57
C ARG A 22 -0.88 7.23 6.25
N PHE A 23 -1.29 8.42 5.81
CA PHE A 23 -0.48 9.59 5.52
C PHE A 23 0.26 9.52 4.19
N TRP A 24 0.54 10.70 3.65
CA TRP A 24 1.11 10.88 2.31
C TRP A 24 2.44 10.13 2.11
N PHE A 25 3.31 10.09 3.13
CA PHE A 25 4.60 9.41 3.03
C PHE A 25 4.49 7.87 2.93
N ASN A 26 3.30 7.31 3.17
CA ASN A 26 3.00 5.89 3.04
C ASN A 26 2.20 5.55 1.78
N TYR A 27 2.16 6.46 0.80
CA TYR A 27 1.50 6.30 -0.50
C TYR A 27 1.62 4.88 -1.09
N ARG A 28 2.84 4.34 -1.10
CA ARG A 28 3.15 3.01 -1.63
C ARG A 28 2.29 1.87 -1.06
N HIS A 29 1.91 1.88 0.20
CA HIS A 29 1.12 0.78 0.79
C HIS A 29 -0.28 0.72 0.16
N MET A 30 -0.88 1.88 -0.13
CA MET A 30 -2.15 1.94 -0.85
C MET A 30 -1.99 1.54 -2.32
N ALA A 31 -0.93 2.02 -2.98
CA ALA A 31 -0.63 1.66 -4.37
C ALA A 31 -0.34 0.16 -4.54
N ASN A 32 0.35 -0.47 -3.59
CA ASN A 32 0.59 -1.91 -3.52
C ASN A 32 -0.72 -2.70 -3.53
N VAL A 33 -1.65 -2.33 -2.64
CA VAL A 33 -2.96 -2.98 -2.49
C VAL A 33 -3.83 -2.80 -3.74
N LEU A 34 -3.88 -1.59 -4.29
CA LEU A 34 -4.61 -1.35 -5.54
C LEU A 34 -4.00 -2.11 -6.72
N SER A 35 -2.68 -2.30 -6.73
CA SER A 35 -2.01 -3.13 -7.74
C SER A 35 -2.38 -4.61 -7.63
N MET A 36 -2.48 -5.14 -6.39
CA MET A 36 -2.97 -6.50 -6.14
C MET A 36 -4.44 -6.65 -6.50
N TYR A 37 -5.28 -5.64 -6.19
CA TYR A 37 -6.69 -5.58 -6.57
C TYR A 37 -6.85 -5.69 -8.09
N ARG A 38 -6.10 -4.90 -8.85
CA ARG A 38 -6.09 -5.00 -10.31
C ARG A 38 -5.64 -6.39 -10.78
N THR A 39 -4.67 -7.01 -10.12
CA THR A 39 -4.18 -8.35 -10.47
C THR A 39 -5.27 -9.40 -10.32
N VAL A 40 -5.97 -9.44 -9.19
CA VAL A 40 -7.07 -10.41 -8.96
C VAL A 40 -8.25 -10.15 -9.90
N LYS A 41 -8.60 -8.89 -10.18
CA LYS A 41 -9.62 -8.54 -11.18
C LYS A 41 -9.23 -8.97 -12.59
N ARG A 42 -7.97 -8.75 -12.98
CA ARG A 42 -7.44 -9.17 -14.28
C ARG A 42 -7.54 -10.68 -14.48
N LEU A 43 -7.27 -11.44 -13.42
CA LEU A 43 -7.38 -12.90 -13.41
C LEU A 43 -8.83 -13.40 -13.19
N GLY A 44 -9.75 -12.49 -12.89
CA GLY A 44 -11.19 -12.63 -13.08
C GLY A 44 -12.00 -12.76 -11.79
N ILE A 45 -11.39 -12.60 -10.62
CA ILE A 45 -12.16 -12.54 -9.36
C ILE A 45 -13.08 -11.31 -9.42
N PRO A 46 -14.41 -11.47 -9.27
CA PRO A 46 -15.34 -10.35 -9.29
C PRO A 46 -15.25 -9.52 -8.00
N ASP A 47 -15.65 -8.25 -8.06
CA ASP A 47 -15.61 -7.34 -6.89
C ASP A 47 -16.41 -7.87 -5.70
N SER A 48 -17.50 -8.62 -5.95
CA SER A 48 -18.27 -9.28 -4.90
C SER A 48 -17.50 -10.35 -4.10
N GLN A 49 -16.30 -10.73 -4.55
CA GLN A 49 -15.39 -11.68 -3.91
C GLN A 49 -14.05 -11.04 -3.51
N ILE A 50 -13.94 -9.71 -3.61
CA ILE A 50 -12.76 -8.95 -3.21
C ILE A 50 -13.16 -8.00 -2.09
N ILE A 51 -12.56 -8.15 -0.92
CA ILE A 51 -12.71 -7.19 0.17
C ILE A 51 -11.50 -6.26 0.16
N LEU A 52 -11.73 -4.98 -0.14
CA LEU A 52 -10.71 -3.96 -0.24
C LEU A 52 -10.76 -2.99 0.96
N MET A 53 -9.67 -2.94 1.71
CA MET A 53 -9.53 -2.08 2.89
C MET A 53 -8.40 -1.06 2.69
N LEU A 54 -8.74 0.21 2.52
CA LEU A 54 -7.79 1.31 2.35
C LEU A 54 -7.83 2.24 3.57
N SER A 55 -6.77 2.24 4.38
CA SER A 55 -6.69 3.05 5.60
C SER A 55 -6.60 4.56 5.38
N ASP A 56 -6.30 5.01 4.17
CA ASP A 56 -6.29 6.42 3.80
C ASP A 56 -6.77 6.61 2.36
N ASP A 57 -6.98 7.87 1.97
CA ASP A 57 -7.32 8.24 0.61
C ASP A 57 -6.24 9.16 0.03
N VAL A 58 -5.21 8.56 -0.57
CA VAL A 58 -4.14 9.35 -1.20
C VAL A 58 -4.57 9.94 -2.55
N ALA A 59 -5.63 9.42 -3.17
CA ALA A 59 -6.18 9.93 -4.42
C ALA A 59 -6.77 11.33 -4.21
N CYS A 60 -7.46 11.53 -3.08
CA CYS A 60 -8.04 12.82 -2.68
C CYS A 60 -7.13 13.68 -1.79
N ASN A 61 -5.88 13.30 -1.57
CA ASN A 61 -4.97 14.05 -0.71
C ASN A 61 -4.58 15.41 -1.36
N PRO A 62 -4.61 16.54 -0.63
CA PRO A 62 -4.21 17.85 -1.17
C PRO A 62 -2.75 17.93 -1.67
N ARG A 63 -1.89 16.98 -1.27
CA ARG A 63 -0.51 16.86 -1.78
C ARG A 63 -0.43 16.15 -3.12
N ASN A 64 -1.48 15.44 -3.53
CA ASN A 64 -1.49 14.72 -4.79
C ASN A 64 -1.62 15.71 -5.95
N LEU A 65 -0.57 15.79 -6.77
CA LEU A 65 -0.56 16.61 -7.98
C LEU A 65 -1.53 16.08 -9.05
N PHE A 66 -1.98 14.84 -8.92
CA PHE A 66 -2.92 14.15 -9.81
C PHE A 66 -4.19 13.75 -9.05
N PRO A 67 -5.12 14.69 -8.82
CA PRO A 67 -6.32 14.42 -8.04
C PRO A 67 -7.13 13.27 -8.63
N GLY A 68 -7.53 12.34 -7.76
CA GLY A 68 -8.34 11.17 -8.15
C GLY A 68 -7.54 10.00 -8.74
N SER A 69 -6.22 10.12 -8.88
CA SER A 69 -5.38 9.06 -9.46
C SER A 69 -4.31 8.55 -8.50
N VAL A 70 -3.97 7.26 -8.66
CA VAL A 70 -2.92 6.59 -7.89
C VAL A 70 -2.02 5.78 -8.82
N PHE A 71 -0.70 5.88 -8.68
CA PHE A 71 0.29 5.26 -9.56
C PHE A 71 1.29 4.42 -8.78
N ASN A 72 1.65 3.24 -9.25
CA ASN A 72 2.72 2.41 -8.65
C ASN A 72 4.07 2.53 -9.38
N ASN A 73 4.18 3.42 -10.37
CA ASN A 73 5.38 3.57 -11.18
C ASN A 73 5.59 5.03 -11.59
N ALA A 74 6.85 5.43 -11.69
CA ALA A 74 7.25 6.80 -12.02
C ALA A 74 6.87 7.25 -13.44
N ASP A 75 6.61 6.32 -14.36
CA ASP A 75 6.11 6.67 -15.71
C ASP A 75 4.61 6.97 -15.73
N ARG A 76 3.91 6.69 -14.62
CA ARG A 76 2.47 6.97 -14.41
C ARG A 76 1.60 6.46 -15.55
N ALA A 77 1.99 5.33 -16.15
CA ALA A 77 1.31 4.80 -17.32
C ALA A 77 -0.05 4.15 -17.02
N LEU A 78 -0.31 3.82 -15.75
CA LEU A 78 -1.51 3.14 -15.29
C LEU A 78 -2.02 3.79 -14.00
N ASP A 79 -3.21 4.37 -14.08
CA ASP A 79 -3.97 4.78 -12.89
C ASP A 79 -4.59 3.55 -12.24
N LEU A 80 -4.29 3.34 -10.97
CA LEU A 80 -4.74 2.22 -10.15
C LEU A 80 -6.05 2.49 -9.42
N TYR A 81 -6.45 3.76 -9.29
CA TYR A 81 -7.67 4.11 -8.57
C TYR A 81 -8.87 4.12 -9.52
N GLY A 82 -8.77 4.87 -10.64
CA GLY A 82 -9.76 4.86 -11.71
C GLY A 82 -11.22 4.99 -11.25
N GLU A 83 -12.16 4.61 -12.11
CA GLU A 83 -13.60 4.63 -11.79
C GLU A 83 -14.13 3.28 -11.28
N SER A 84 -13.34 2.20 -11.35
CA SER A 84 -13.78 0.81 -11.18
C SER A 84 -13.31 0.13 -9.88
N VAL A 85 -12.72 0.90 -8.97
CA VAL A 85 -12.29 0.39 -7.65
C VAL A 85 -13.44 0.48 -6.65
N GLU A 86 -13.85 -0.68 -6.13
CA GLU A 86 -14.82 -0.78 -5.04
C GLU A 86 -14.05 -0.90 -3.72
N VAL A 87 -14.18 0.09 -2.85
CA VAL A 87 -13.51 0.10 -1.54
C VAL A 87 -14.55 -0.19 -0.46
N ASP A 88 -14.41 -1.32 0.22
CA ASP A 88 -15.34 -1.79 1.24
C ASP A 88 -15.14 -1.11 2.59
N TYR A 89 -13.89 -0.95 3.00
CA TYR A 89 -13.53 -0.29 4.27
C TYR A 89 -12.62 0.89 3.96
N ARG A 90 -13.08 2.10 4.29
CA ARG A 90 -12.37 3.35 3.97
C ARG A 90 -11.92 4.06 5.23
N GLY A 91 -10.68 4.56 5.23
CA GLY A 91 -10.19 5.45 6.27
C GLY A 91 -10.29 4.83 7.65
N TYR A 92 -11.07 5.45 8.54
CA TYR A 92 -11.29 5.01 9.92
C TYR A 92 -12.00 3.66 10.07
N GLU A 93 -12.59 3.10 9.01
CA GLU A 93 -13.17 1.76 9.05
C GLU A 93 -12.10 0.65 8.99
N VAL A 94 -10.86 0.97 8.61
CA VAL A 94 -9.77 -0.03 8.54
C VAL A 94 -9.10 -0.14 9.91
N THR A 95 -9.73 -0.89 10.82
CA THR A 95 -9.25 -1.15 12.19
C THR A 95 -8.88 -2.62 12.38
N VAL A 96 -8.11 -2.92 13.42
CA VAL A 96 -7.80 -4.31 13.80
C VAL A 96 -9.09 -5.09 14.09
N GLU A 97 -10.01 -4.46 14.81
CA GLU A 97 -11.31 -5.05 15.14
C GLU A 97 -12.11 -5.44 13.90
N ASN A 98 -12.25 -4.53 12.92
CA ASN A 98 -13.03 -4.82 11.72
C ASN A 98 -12.36 -5.91 10.87
N PHE A 99 -11.03 -5.94 10.79
CA PHE A 99 -10.30 -7.00 10.11
C PHE A 99 -10.52 -8.38 10.77
N ILE A 100 -10.40 -8.49 12.10
CA ILE A 100 -10.65 -9.75 12.81
C ILE A 100 -12.12 -10.18 12.70
N ARG A 101 -13.07 -9.24 12.82
CA ARG A 101 -14.50 -9.54 12.67
C ARG A 101 -14.85 -9.98 11.26
N LEU A 102 -14.22 -9.40 10.24
CA LEU A 102 -14.34 -9.84 8.83
C LEU A 102 -13.94 -11.30 8.68
N LEU A 103 -12.74 -11.68 9.15
CA LEU A 103 -12.24 -13.05 9.04
C LEU A 103 -13.12 -14.05 9.81
N THR A 104 -13.53 -13.68 11.03
CA THR A 104 -14.26 -14.58 11.93
C THR A 104 -15.78 -14.57 11.75
N ASP A 105 -16.29 -13.65 10.92
CA ASP A 105 -17.72 -13.34 10.70
C ASP A 105 -18.49 -13.18 12.00
N ARG A 106 -17.96 -12.28 12.83
CA ARG A 106 -18.56 -11.87 14.10
C ARG A 106 -19.24 -10.53 13.90
N TRP A 107 -20.29 -10.55 13.08
CA TRP A 107 -21.12 -9.41 12.76
C TRP A 107 -22.58 -9.67 13.11
N ASP A 108 -23.29 -8.63 13.53
CA ASP A 108 -24.75 -8.68 13.70
C ASP A 108 -25.45 -8.94 12.35
N GLU A 109 -26.69 -9.45 12.36
CA GLU A 109 -27.43 -9.80 11.14
C GLU A 109 -27.60 -8.63 10.15
N ASP A 110 -27.67 -7.40 10.66
CA ASP A 110 -27.85 -6.19 9.85
C ASP A 110 -26.56 -5.70 9.17
N HIS A 111 -25.39 -6.29 9.45
CA HIS A 111 -24.14 -5.86 8.83
C HIS A 111 -24.17 -6.10 7.30
N PRO A 112 -23.81 -5.11 6.46
CA PRO A 112 -23.94 -5.21 5.01
C PRO A 112 -23.23 -6.42 4.42
N LYS A 113 -23.93 -7.18 3.56
CA LYS A 113 -23.34 -8.38 2.92
C LYS A 113 -22.11 -8.06 2.07
N SER A 114 -22.07 -6.89 1.43
CA SER A 114 -20.92 -6.45 0.63
C SER A 114 -19.64 -6.29 1.47
N LYS A 115 -19.77 -6.04 2.78
CA LYS A 115 -18.64 -5.91 3.70
C LYS A 115 -18.30 -7.22 4.44
N ARG A 116 -18.90 -8.35 4.08
CA ARG A 116 -18.65 -9.66 4.71
C ARG A 116 -17.84 -10.56 3.81
N LEU A 117 -16.94 -11.33 4.41
CA LEU A 117 -16.21 -12.40 3.73
C LEU A 117 -17.08 -13.66 3.68
N MET A 118 -17.90 -13.82 2.64
CA MET A 118 -18.90 -14.90 2.53
C MET A 118 -18.30 -16.22 2.00
N THR A 119 -17.19 -16.65 2.60
CA THR A 119 -16.47 -17.88 2.25
C THR A 119 -17.03 -19.11 2.97
N ASP A 120 -16.71 -20.29 2.44
CA ASP A 120 -17.12 -21.60 2.93
C ASP A 120 -15.99 -22.64 2.82
N GLU A 121 -16.32 -23.90 3.09
CA GLU A 121 -15.39 -25.05 3.07
C GLU A 121 -14.81 -25.37 1.68
N ASN A 122 -15.35 -24.76 0.62
CA ASN A 122 -14.91 -24.95 -0.77
C ASN A 122 -14.27 -23.68 -1.34
N SER A 123 -13.98 -22.68 -0.50
CA SER A 123 -13.46 -21.38 -0.90
C SER A 123 -11.96 -21.29 -0.68
N ASN A 124 -11.18 -20.95 -1.71
CA ASN A 124 -9.78 -20.58 -1.52
C ASN A 124 -9.70 -19.08 -1.20
N VAL A 125 -8.91 -18.72 -0.19
CA VAL A 125 -8.86 -17.34 0.32
C VAL A 125 -7.45 -16.79 0.21
N PHE A 126 -7.27 -15.73 -0.57
CA PHE A 126 -6.03 -14.95 -0.64
C PHE A 126 -6.14 -13.74 0.29
N ILE A 127 -5.17 -13.55 1.18
CA ILE A 127 -5.09 -12.41 2.08
C ILE A 127 -3.76 -11.70 1.84
N TYR A 128 -3.82 -10.43 1.48
CA TYR A 128 -2.65 -9.58 1.29
C TYR A 128 -2.68 -8.39 2.24
N LEU A 129 -1.66 -8.28 3.08
CA LEU A 129 -1.47 -7.16 4.00
C LEU A 129 -0.19 -6.40 3.62
N THR A 130 -0.24 -5.08 3.66
CA THR A 130 0.96 -4.24 3.53
C THR A 130 0.88 -3.02 4.44
N GLY A 131 2.02 -2.68 5.03
CA GLY A 131 2.11 -1.59 5.99
C GLY A 131 3.41 -1.60 6.76
N HIS A 132 3.44 -0.85 7.86
CA HIS A 132 4.55 -0.85 8.81
C HIS A 132 4.35 -1.88 9.91
N GLY A 133 5.40 -2.60 10.26
CA GLY A 133 5.37 -3.68 11.23
C GLY A 133 6.74 -3.90 11.86
N GLY A 134 6.84 -4.96 12.64
CA GLY A 134 8.06 -5.40 13.29
C GLY A 134 7.90 -6.83 13.78
N GLU A 135 8.73 -7.24 14.73
CA GLU A 135 8.67 -8.59 15.31
C GLU A 135 7.29 -8.87 15.90
N ASP A 136 6.56 -9.81 15.30
CA ASP A 136 5.25 -10.30 15.72
C ASP A 136 4.11 -9.27 15.73
N PHE A 137 4.24 -8.10 15.09
CA PHE A 137 3.14 -7.14 14.94
C PHE A 137 3.10 -6.39 13.59
N LEU A 138 1.90 -5.96 13.20
CA LEU A 138 1.64 -5.03 12.08
C LEU A 138 0.80 -3.85 12.58
N LYS A 139 1.21 -2.62 12.25
CA LYS A 139 0.48 -1.40 12.63
C LYS A 139 -0.73 -1.17 11.74
N PHE A 140 -1.83 -0.77 12.35
CA PHE A 140 -3.05 -0.26 11.72
C PHE A 140 -3.22 1.22 12.08
N GLN A 141 -3.48 2.05 11.07
CA GLN A 141 -3.81 3.46 11.22
C GLN A 141 -2.73 4.32 11.93
N ASP A 142 -1.50 3.82 12.06
CA ASP A 142 -0.41 4.41 12.86
C ASP A 142 -0.71 4.50 14.37
N ALA A 143 -1.74 3.81 14.87
CA ALA A 143 -2.18 3.90 16.27
C ALA A 143 -2.42 2.53 16.93
N GLU A 144 -2.96 1.57 16.18
CA GLU A 144 -3.24 0.21 16.67
C GLU A 144 -2.23 -0.77 16.10
N GLU A 145 -2.11 -1.93 16.73
CA GLU A 145 -1.24 -3.02 16.31
C GLU A 145 -2.03 -4.33 16.35
N ILE A 146 -1.89 -5.15 15.31
CA ILE A 146 -2.35 -6.55 15.31
C ILE A 146 -1.15 -7.46 15.51
N ALA A 147 -1.25 -8.42 16.43
CA ALA A 147 -0.19 -9.37 16.69
C ALA A 147 -0.29 -10.61 15.78
N SER A 148 0.82 -11.30 15.58
CA SER A 148 0.86 -12.58 14.85
C SER A 148 -0.08 -13.63 15.46
N HIS A 149 -0.25 -13.61 16.79
CA HIS A 149 -1.19 -14.44 17.53
C HIS A 149 -2.67 -14.16 17.19
N ASP A 150 -3.05 -12.88 17.02
CA ASP A 150 -4.44 -12.52 16.71
C ASP A 150 -4.87 -13.07 15.35
N ILE A 151 -3.97 -13.01 14.36
CA ILE A 151 -4.20 -13.58 13.02
C ILE A 151 -4.27 -15.11 13.09
N ALA A 152 -3.36 -15.74 13.85
CA ALA A 152 -3.36 -17.19 14.03
C ALA A 152 -4.69 -17.69 14.61
N ASP A 153 -5.20 -17.01 15.65
CA ASP A 153 -6.48 -17.35 16.29
C ASP A 153 -7.68 -17.05 15.40
N ALA A 154 -7.61 -16.01 14.57
CA ALA A 154 -8.64 -15.76 13.55
C ALA A 154 -8.70 -16.88 12.52
N PHE A 155 -7.55 -17.34 12.01
CA PHE A 155 -7.50 -18.47 11.07
C PHE A 155 -7.97 -19.77 11.71
N ALA A 156 -7.66 -20.01 12.99
CA ALA A 156 -8.19 -21.16 13.73
C ALA A 156 -9.72 -21.14 13.82
N GLN A 157 -10.30 -19.97 14.05
CA GLN A 157 -11.75 -19.81 14.03
C GLN A 157 -12.35 -19.98 12.63
N MET A 158 -11.70 -19.45 11.59
CA MET A 158 -12.11 -19.67 10.21
C MET A 158 -12.12 -21.16 9.88
N TYR A 159 -11.07 -21.90 10.27
CA TYR A 159 -10.98 -23.34 10.06
C TYR A 159 -12.07 -24.10 10.83
N ALA A 160 -12.25 -23.81 12.12
CA ALA A 160 -13.27 -24.45 12.96
C ALA A 160 -14.70 -24.20 12.45
N LYS A 161 -14.95 -23.02 11.86
CA LYS A 161 -16.22 -22.65 11.20
C LYS A 161 -16.29 -23.08 9.74
N LYS A 162 -15.28 -23.77 9.23
CA LYS A 162 -15.14 -24.21 7.84
C LYS A 162 -15.35 -23.09 6.81
N ARG A 163 -14.61 -22.00 6.97
CA ARG A 163 -14.68 -20.80 6.12
C ARG A 163 -13.61 -20.73 5.04
N TYR A 164 -12.82 -21.78 4.86
CA TYR A 164 -11.91 -21.89 3.74
C TYR A 164 -11.59 -23.37 3.47
N ASN A 165 -11.27 -23.67 2.21
CA ASN A 165 -10.63 -24.89 1.76
C ASN A 165 -9.10 -24.76 1.95
N GLU A 166 -8.52 -23.75 1.31
CA GLU A 166 -7.11 -23.37 1.40
C GLU A 166 -6.97 -21.86 1.60
N LEU A 167 -5.93 -21.44 2.33
CA LEU A 167 -5.67 -20.02 2.61
C LEU A 167 -4.23 -19.67 2.21
N PHE A 168 -4.08 -18.61 1.41
CA PHE A 168 -2.79 -18.05 1.06
C PHE A 168 -2.63 -16.67 1.68
N PHE A 169 -1.73 -16.56 2.66
CA PHE A 169 -1.42 -15.32 3.37
C PHE A 169 -0.12 -14.71 2.83
N MET A 170 -0.18 -13.47 2.35
CA MET A 170 0.95 -12.71 1.86
C MET A 170 1.06 -11.40 2.63
N ILE A 171 2.26 -11.06 3.09
CA ILE A 171 2.47 -9.84 3.87
C ILE A 171 3.75 -9.10 3.45
N ASP A 172 3.61 -7.80 3.17
CA ASP A 172 4.72 -6.91 2.85
C ASP A 172 4.93 -5.86 3.96
N THR A 173 5.88 -6.15 4.85
CA THR A 173 6.24 -5.29 5.99
C THR A 173 7.63 -5.64 6.52
N CYS A 174 8.18 -4.82 7.43
CA CYS A 174 9.42 -5.15 8.13
C CYS A 174 9.21 -6.35 9.06
N GLN A 175 10.16 -7.28 9.09
CA GLN A 175 10.11 -8.53 9.86
C GLN A 175 8.87 -9.38 9.58
N ALA A 176 8.38 -9.32 8.34
CA ALA A 176 7.16 -9.96 7.86
C ALA A 176 7.07 -11.46 8.20
N ASN A 177 8.20 -12.18 8.20
CA ASN A 177 8.21 -13.63 8.45
C ASN A 177 7.78 -14.02 9.87
N THR A 178 7.88 -13.09 10.82
CA THR A 178 7.43 -13.30 12.20
C THR A 178 5.91 -13.39 12.28
N MET A 179 5.19 -12.70 11.39
CA MET A 179 3.72 -12.57 11.42
C MET A 179 2.96 -13.87 11.19
N PHE A 180 3.60 -14.87 10.59
CA PHE A 180 3.02 -16.20 10.39
C PHE A 180 3.71 -17.29 11.19
N SER A 181 4.66 -16.95 12.07
CA SER A 181 5.39 -17.93 12.90
C SER A 181 4.46 -18.68 13.87
N LYS A 182 3.35 -18.03 14.28
CA LYS A 182 2.38 -18.56 15.24
C LYS A 182 1.20 -19.28 14.60
N PHE A 183 1.13 -19.37 13.27
CA PHE A 183 0.03 -20.08 12.62
C PHE A 183 0.06 -21.58 12.98
N TYR A 184 -1.12 -22.16 13.18
CA TYR A 184 -1.29 -23.57 13.55
C TYR A 184 -2.49 -24.24 12.87
N SER A 185 -3.26 -23.49 12.08
CA SER A 185 -4.38 -24.03 11.30
C SER A 185 -3.89 -24.72 10.03
N PRO A 186 -4.49 -25.84 9.62
CA PRO A 186 -4.08 -26.54 8.42
C PRO A 186 -4.55 -25.81 7.15
N ASN A 187 -3.98 -26.24 6.02
CA ASN A 187 -4.23 -25.72 4.68
C ASN A 187 -3.90 -24.22 4.53
N VAL A 188 -2.88 -23.75 5.26
CA VAL A 188 -2.39 -22.37 5.19
C VAL A 188 -1.00 -22.33 4.59
N ILE A 189 -0.82 -21.54 3.53
CA ILE A 189 0.49 -21.13 3.01
C ILE A 189 0.71 -19.68 3.41
N ALA A 190 1.91 -19.34 3.88
CA ALA A 190 2.26 -17.96 4.17
C ALA A 190 3.57 -17.54 3.48
N VAL A 191 3.64 -16.29 3.04
CA VAL A 191 4.85 -15.67 2.50
C VAL A 191 5.01 -14.25 3.02
N GLY A 192 6.24 -13.88 3.40
CA GLY A 192 6.56 -12.58 3.98
C GLY A 192 7.77 -11.94 3.29
N SER A 193 7.78 -10.61 3.22
CA SER A 193 8.81 -9.88 2.48
C SER A 193 10.19 -9.85 3.14
N SER A 194 10.32 -10.08 4.45
CA SER A 194 11.57 -9.91 5.20
C SER A 194 11.68 -10.81 6.44
N GLU A 195 12.89 -11.24 6.78
CA GLU A 195 13.21 -12.06 7.96
C GLU A 195 13.21 -11.26 9.28
N LEU A 196 13.29 -11.97 10.41
CA LEU A 196 13.55 -11.36 11.72
C LEU A 196 14.82 -10.51 11.63
N ASP A 197 14.82 -9.34 12.29
CA ASP A 197 15.90 -8.34 12.23
C ASP A 197 16.15 -7.70 10.85
N GLU A 198 15.28 -7.91 9.86
CA GLU A 198 15.34 -7.25 8.55
C GLU A 198 14.20 -6.25 8.32
N SER A 199 14.53 -5.16 7.62
CA SER A 199 13.52 -4.23 7.07
C SER A 199 13.01 -4.72 5.72
N SER A 200 11.77 -4.38 5.39
CA SER A 200 11.32 -4.34 3.99
C SER A 200 11.63 -2.96 3.37
N TYR A 201 11.73 -2.90 2.05
CA TYR A 201 12.23 -1.73 1.34
C TYR A 201 11.30 -1.27 0.23
N SER A 202 11.14 0.05 0.10
CA SER A 202 10.56 0.66 -1.09
C SER A 202 11.42 0.43 -2.33
N HIS A 203 10.80 0.34 -3.51
CA HIS A 203 11.54 0.13 -4.76
C HIS A 203 12.08 1.44 -5.36
N HIS A 204 11.18 2.36 -5.71
CA HIS A 204 11.51 3.67 -6.28
C HIS A 204 10.48 4.73 -5.91
N SER A 205 10.86 5.99 -6.13
CA SER A 205 10.03 7.17 -5.89
C SER A 205 9.66 7.84 -7.19
N ASP A 206 8.52 8.53 -7.18
CA ASP A 206 8.13 9.47 -8.22
C ASP A 206 8.46 10.89 -7.75
N VAL A 207 9.14 11.67 -8.60
CA VAL A 207 9.62 13.02 -8.27
C VAL A 207 8.46 14.02 -8.16
N GLU A 208 7.40 13.85 -8.94
CA GLU A 208 6.23 14.74 -8.94
C GLU A 208 5.28 14.41 -7.78
N ILE A 209 5.13 13.13 -7.44
CA ILE A 209 4.38 12.70 -6.24
C ILE A 209 5.21 12.97 -4.96
N GLY A 210 6.54 12.92 -5.06
CA GLY A 210 7.49 13.29 -4.00
C GLY A 210 7.73 12.20 -2.95
N VAL A 211 7.25 10.98 -3.17
CA VAL A 211 7.37 9.84 -2.24
C VAL A 211 7.59 8.53 -3.00
N ALA A 212 7.94 7.48 -2.26
CA ALA A 212 7.98 6.13 -2.80
C ALA A 212 6.57 5.66 -3.21
N VAL A 213 6.46 5.03 -4.37
CA VAL A 213 5.17 4.65 -4.98
C VAL A 213 4.87 3.15 -4.93
N VAL A 214 5.87 2.32 -4.64
CA VAL A 214 5.71 0.85 -4.55
C VAL A 214 6.82 0.23 -3.70
N ASP A 215 6.52 -0.86 -3.00
CA ASP A 215 7.52 -1.66 -2.27
C ASP A 215 8.18 -2.72 -3.14
N ARG A 216 9.41 -3.12 -2.81
CA ARG A 216 10.22 -4.04 -3.64
C ARG A 216 9.58 -5.41 -3.76
N PHE A 217 9.21 -6.01 -2.65
CA PHE A 217 8.57 -7.33 -2.64
C PHE A 217 7.34 -7.30 -3.54
N THR A 218 6.43 -6.35 -3.29
CA THR A 218 5.24 -6.16 -4.09
C THR A 218 5.54 -5.87 -5.57
N TYR A 219 6.51 -5.02 -5.89
CA TYR A 219 6.90 -4.71 -7.26
C TYR A 219 7.33 -5.96 -8.04
N TYR A 220 8.14 -6.83 -7.44
CA TYR A 220 8.58 -8.07 -8.09
C TYR A 220 7.48 -9.12 -8.14
N THR A 221 6.61 -9.20 -7.13
CA THR A 221 5.38 -10.03 -7.19
C THR A 221 4.50 -9.61 -8.36
N LEU A 222 4.19 -8.32 -8.49
CA LEU A 222 3.41 -7.78 -9.61
C LEU A 222 4.13 -8.02 -10.94
N GLY A 223 5.46 -7.88 -10.96
CA GLY A 223 6.31 -8.22 -12.09
C GLY A 223 6.02 -9.60 -12.66
N PHE A 224 6.06 -10.61 -11.78
CA PHE A 224 5.74 -12.01 -12.07
C PHE A 224 4.25 -12.19 -12.45
N MET A 225 3.33 -11.60 -11.69
CA MET A 225 1.89 -11.77 -11.91
C MET A 225 1.44 -11.25 -13.28
N GLU A 226 2.06 -10.22 -13.84
CA GLU A 226 1.74 -9.71 -15.18
C GLU A 226 2.05 -10.69 -16.32
N GLU A 227 2.89 -11.70 -16.09
CA GLU A 227 3.17 -12.77 -17.05
C GLU A 227 2.08 -13.86 -17.01
N ILE A 228 1.22 -13.83 -15.99
CA ILE A 228 0.16 -14.80 -15.75
C ILE A 228 -1.11 -14.38 -16.49
N ASP A 229 -1.66 -15.32 -17.26
CA ASP A 229 -3.01 -15.27 -17.79
C ASP A 229 -3.92 -16.30 -17.09
N LYS A 230 -5.21 -16.29 -17.43
CA LYS A 230 -6.22 -17.15 -16.80
C LYS A 230 -5.99 -18.65 -17.02
N ASN A 231 -5.20 -19.03 -18.02
CA ASN A 231 -4.90 -20.43 -18.36
C ASN A 231 -3.44 -20.80 -18.00
N SER A 232 -2.75 -19.94 -17.26
CA SER A 232 -1.36 -20.15 -16.89
C SER A 232 -1.19 -21.41 -16.05
N THR A 233 -0.11 -22.13 -16.29
CA THR A 233 0.30 -23.30 -15.52
C THR A 233 1.42 -22.97 -14.53
N LEU A 234 1.75 -21.69 -14.34
CA LEU A 234 2.74 -21.28 -13.35
C LEU A 234 2.22 -21.52 -11.92
N THR A 235 3.14 -21.93 -11.07
CA THR A 235 2.86 -22.45 -9.74
C THR A 235 3.24 -21.46 -8.65
N LEU A 236 2.79 -21.71 -7.42
CA LEU A 236 3.28 -20.97 -6.25
C LEU A 236 4.78 -21.17 -6.04
N GLN A 237 5.31 -22.36 -6.36
CA GLN A 237 6.75 -22.59 -6.31
C GLN A 237 7.50 -21.66 -7.28
N ASP A 238 7.02 -21.50 -8.51
CA ASP A 238 7.63 -20.60 -9.50
C ASP A 238 7.63 -19.14 -9.02
N LEU A 239 6.56 -18.71 -8.34
CA LEU A 239 6.49 -17.38 -7.74
C LEU A 239 7.53 -17.22 -6.64
N PHE A 240 7.64 -18.20 -5.73
CA PHE A 240 8.56 -18.13 -4.61
C PHE A 240 10.02 -18.18 -5.06
N ASP A 241 10.33 -19.03 -6.04
CA ASP A 241 11.66 -19.12 -6.65
C ASP A 241 12.05 -17.85 -7.43
N SER A 242 11.07 -17.02 -7.82
CA SER A 242 11.33 -15.76 -8.51
C SER A 242 11.93 -14.68 -7.59
N TYR A 243 11.76 -14.83 -6.27
CA TYR A 243 12.28 -13.90 -5.27
C TYR A 243 13.76 -14.17 -5.02
N THR A 244 14.58 -13.15 -5.21
CA THR A 244 16.00 -13.19 -4.88
C THR A 244 16.37 -12.00 -4.01
N PHE A 245 17.43 -12.14 -3.22
CA PHE A 245 17.92 -11.06 -2.36
C PHE A 245 18.29 -9.82 -3.18
N GLU A 246 18.85 -9.98 -4.38
CA GLU A 246 19.24 -8.87 -5.26
C GLU A 246 18.05 -8.05 -5.76
N LYS A 247 16.87 -8.69 -5.86
CA LYS A 247 15.63 -8.01 -6.23
C LYS A 247 15.03 -7.33 -5.00
N VAL A 248 14.71 -8.12 -3.98
CA VAL A 248 13.86 -7.70 -2.85
C VAL A 248 14.65 -6.93 -1.77
N HIS A 249 15.97 -7.12 -1.71
CA HIS A 249 16.89 -6.58 -0.70
C HIS A 249 16.61 -7.04 0.74
N SER A 250 15.89 -8.14 0.88
CA SER A 250 15.59 -8.84 2.13
C SER A 250 15.30 -10.31 1.81
N HIS A 251 15.30 -11.15 2.84
CA HIS A 251 15.04 -12.58 2.73
C HIS A 251 13.53 -12.85 2.82
N VAL A 252 12.95 -13.18 1.68
CA VAL A 252 11.55 -13.61 1.60
C VAL A 252 11.41 -14.97 2.27
N GLY A 253 10.54 -15.06 3.28
CA GLY A 253 10.24 -16.32 3.95
C GLY A 253 8.96 -16.93 3.41
N VAL A 254 8.94 -18.26 3.28
CA VAL A 254 7.76 -19.03 2.91
C VAL A 254 7.53 -20.10 3.97
N ARG A 255 6.30 -20.20 4.47
CA ARG A 255 5.89 -21.23 5.42
C ARG A 255 4.91 -22.20 4.75
N THR A 256 5.26 -23.49 4.78
CA THR A 256 4.56 -24.56 4.05
C THR A 256 4.23 -25.78 4.91
N ASP A 257 4.70 -25.87 6.16
CA ASP A 257 4.50 -27.02 7.05
C ASP A 257 3.02 -27.28 7.40
N LEU A 258 2.17 -26.26 7.28
CA LEU A 258 0.73 -26.33 7.51
C LEU A 258 -0.06 -26.69 6.24
N TYR A 259 0.61 -26.82 5.10
CA TYR A 259 -0.03 -27.02 3.80
C TYR A 259 0.32 -28.40 3.23
N SER A 260 -0.71 -29.13 2.79
CA SER A 260 -0.59 -30.56 2.48
C SER A 260 -0.13 -30.85 1.05
N ARG A 261 -0.45 -29.98 0.07
CA ARG A 261 -0.09 -30.17 -1.33
C ARG A 261 1.33 -29.69 -1.62
N ASN A 262 1.95 -30.28 -2.63
CA ASN A 262 3.24 -29.82 -3.12
C ASN A 262 3.08 -28.50 -3.88
N LEU A 263 3.85 -27.47 -3.52
CA LEU A 263 3.78 -26.14 -4.15
C LEU A 263 4.06 -26.15 -5.65
N SER A 264 4.84 -27.13 -6.16
CA SER A 264 5.07 -27.30 -7.60
C SER A 264 3.85 -27.81 -8.36
N GLU A 265 2.75 -28.13 -7.67
CA GLU A 265 1.48 -28.56 -8.25
C GLU A 265 0.34 -27.58 -7.95
N VAL A 266 0.60 -26.55 -7.14
CA VAL A 266 -0.40 -25.51 -6.81
C VAL A 266 -0.26 -24.38 -7.81
N LEU A 267 -1.29 -24.18 -8.63
CA LEU A 267 -1.27 -23.11 -9.62
C LEU A 267 -1.49 -21.76 -8.94
N ILE A 268 -0.90 -20.71 -9.50
CA ILE A 268 -1.23 -19.34 -9.06
C ILE A 268 -2.72 -19.06 -9.24
N THR A 269 -3.30 -19.59 -10.32
CA THR A 269 -4.73 -19.45 -10.61
C THR A 269 -5.64 -20.13 -9.58
N ASP A 270 -5.11 -21.05 -8.74
CA ASP A 270 -5.87 -21.65 -7.63
C ASP A 270 -6.26 -20.61 -6.56
N PHE A 271 -5.53 -19.50 -6.44
CA PHE A 271 -5.84 -18.42 -5.50
C PHE A 271 -6.22 -17.10 -6.17
N PHE A 272 -5.64 -16.80 -7.34
CA PHE A 272 -5.81 -15.50 -7.99
C PHE A 272 -6.78 -15.54 -9.18
N GLY A 273 -7.11 -16.72 -9.70
CA GLY A 273 -7.98 -16.90 -10.87
C GLY A 273 -9.46 -16.95 -10.54
N ASN A 274 -10.32 -16.74 -11.53
CA ASN A 274 -11.74 -17.06 -11.40
C ASN A 274 -11.98 -18.56 -11.56
N VAL A 275 -12.74 -19.17 -10.66
CA VAL A 275 -13.28 -20.52 -10.84
C VAL A 275 -14.61 -20.45 -11.58
N ARG A 276 -14.61 -20.75 -12.87
CA ARG A 276 -15.84 -20.83 -13.66
C ARG A 276 -16.53 -22.17 -13.41
N ASN A 277 -17.58 -22.17 -12.60
CA ASN A 277 -18.54 -23.26 -12.59
C ASN A 277 -19.35 -23.19 -13.89
N LEU A 278 -18.97 -24.00 -14.89
CA LEU A 278 -19.78 -24.20 -16.08
C LEU A 278 -21.03 -24.99 -15.67
N VAL A 279 -22.07 -24.31 -15.21
CA VAL A 279 -23.42 -24.87 -15.23
C VAL A 279 -23.86 -24.85 -16.69
N PRO A 280 -24.12 -26.00 -17.34
CA PRO A 280 -24.65 -26.00 -18.70
C PRO A 280 -26.11 -25.56 -18.61
N ASP A 281 -26.38 -24.26 -18.73
CA ASP A 281 -27.72 -23.75 -18.95
C ASP A 281 -28.02 -23.69 -20.45
N ASP A 282 -29.02 -24.45 -20.85
CA ASP A 282 -29.65 -24.46 -22.17
C ASP A 282 -30.54 -23.22 -22.30
N ASP A 283 -29.96 -22.02 -22.34
CA ASP A 283 -30.70 -20.81 -22.68
C ASP A 283 -29.79 -19.75 -23.31
N SER A 284 -30.08 -19.42 -24.56
CA SER A 284 -29.39 -18.41 -25.35
C SER A 284 -29.71 -17.01 -24.83
N VAL A 285 -28.80 -16.40 -24.07
CA VAL A 285 -28.82 -14.96 -23.79
C VAL A 285 -27.47 -14.35 -24.14
N THR A 286 -27.53 -13.28 -24.92
CA THR A 286 -26.42 -12.53 -25.52
C THR A 286 -25.49 -11.93 -24.47
N ASN A 287 -24.20 -12.26 -24.55
CA ASN A 287 -23.13 -11.71 -23.72
C ASN A 287 -22.88 -10.22 -24.00
N ASN A 288 -22.92 -9.40 -22.95
CA ASN A 288 -22.45 -8.02 -22.97
C ASN A 288 -20.91 -7.98 -23.02
N HIS A 289 -20.38 -7.39 -24.09
CA HIS A 289 -18.96 -7.42 -24.49
C HIS A 289 -18.14 -6.18 -24.06
N GLU A 290 -18.62 -5.40 -23.09
CA GLU A 290 -18.01 -4.10 -22.76
C GLU A 290 -16.83 -4.20 -21.77
N ASN A 291 -16.93 -4.98 -20.68
CA ASN A 291 -15.90 -5.03 -19.64
C ASN A 291 -14.57 -5.70 -20.08
N ASP A 292 -14.61 -6.61 -21.05
CA ASP A 292 -13.41 -7.33 -21.54
C ASP A 292 -12.48 -6.45 -22.41
N LYS A 293 -12.99 -5.33 -22.96
CA LYS A 293 -12.19 -4.44 -23.83
C LYS A 293 -11.30 -3.49 -23.02
N GLU A 294 -11.82 -2.97 -21.93
CA GLU A 294 -11.12 -2.00 -21.06
C GLU A 294 -9.93 -2.64 -20.32
N LEU A 295 -10.13 -3.84 -19.77
CA LEU A 295 -9.09 -4.62 -19.10
C LEU A 295 -7.92 -5.00 -20.05
N LYS A 296 -8.25 -5.27 -21.33
CA LYS A 296 -7.24 -5.57 -22.36
C LYS A 296 -6.45 -4.33 -22.76
N SER A 297 -7.07 -3.16 -22.85
CA SER A 297 -6.35 -1.91 -23.13
C SER A 297 -5.39 -1.54 -22.00
N GLU A 298 -5.79 -1.70 -20.74
CA GLU A 298 -4.91 -1.46 -19.59
C GLU A 298 -3.71 -2.42 -19.53
N SER A 299 -3.91 -3.71 -19.80
CA SER A 299 -2.81 -4.69 -19.87
C SER A 299 -1.79 -4.36 -20.96
N THR A 300 -2.25 -3.73 -22.05
CA THR A 300 -1.39 -3.30 -23.16
C THR A 300 -0.58 -2.06 -22.78
N LEU A 301 -1.20 -1.09 -22.10
CA LEU A 301 -0.53 0.12 -21.63
C LEU A 301 0.59 -0.19 -20.63
N LEU A 302 0.37 -1.12 -19.70
CA LEU A 302 1.37 -1.51 -18.72
C LEU A 302 2.53 -2.31 -19.33
N LYS A 303 2.29 -3.14 -20.37
CA LYS A 303 3.39 -3.76 -21.14
C LYS A 303 4.28 -2.72 -21.80
N ILE A 304 3.68 -1.66 -22.34
CA ILE A 304 4.41 -0.53 -22.93
C ILE A 304 5.19 0.24 -21.84
N ALA A 305 4.59 0.44 -20.68
CA ALA A 305 5.23 1.06 -19.51
C ALA A 305 6.50 0.29 -19.08
N LYS A 306 6.38 -1.04 -18.93
CA LYS A 306 7.52 -1.93 -18.62
C LYS A 306 8.61 -1.85 -19.68
N LEU A 307 8.27 -1.83 -20.97
CA LEU A 307 9.25 -1.68 -22.04
C LEU A 307 10.01 -0.35 -21.91
N LYS A 308 9.30 0.76 -21.68
CA LYS A 308 9.93 2.08 -21.48
C LYS A 308 10.81 2.13 -20.23
N HIS A 309 10.35 1.53 -19.13
CA HIS A 309 11.14 1.43 -17.90
C HIS A 309 12.43 0.63 -18.11
N ASN A 310 12.33 -0.53 -18.78
CA ASN A 310 13.49 -1.36 -19.11
C ASN A 310 14.45 -0.65 -20.06
N GLU A 311 13.94 0.09 -21.05
CA GLU A 311 14.75 0.96 -21.91
C GLU A 311 15.49 2.04 -21.12
N ALA A 312 14.82 2.68 -20.15
CA ALA A 312 15.44 3.69 -19.28
C ALA A 312 16.53 3.09 -18.37
N LEU A 313 16.31 1.88 -17.83
CA LEU A 313 17.32 1.14 -17.07
C LEU A 313 18.54 0.82 -17.95
N ILE A 314 18.33 0.36 -19.20
CA ILE A 314 19.42 0.04 -20.14
C ILE A 314 20.21 1.31 -20.54
N GLN A 315 19.55 2.46 -20.73
CA GLN A 315 20.23 3.72 -21.00
C GLN A 315 21.11 4.18 -19.84
N ASN A 316 20.70 3.92 -18.60
CA ASN A 316 21.51 4.20 -17.40
C ASN A 316 22.72 3.25 -17.26
N THR A 317 22.64 2.02 -17.79
CA THR A 317 23.79 1.08 -17.81
C THR A 317 24.78 1.38 -18.95
N THR A 318 24.32 2.03 -20.03
CA THR A 318 25.15 2.33 -21.21
C THR A 318 25.83 3.70 -21.12
N THR A 319 25.37 4.55 -20.21
CA THR A 319 26.05 5.80 -19.86
C THR A 319 26.86 5.58 -18.59
N ASN A 320 28.18 5.39 -18.71
CA ASN A 320 29.07 5.56 -17.57
C ASN A 320 28.84 6.97 -17.03
N PRO A 321 28.27 7.16 -15.82
CA PRO A 321 28.24 8.49 -15.24
C PRO A 321 29.69 8.89 -15.05
N GLN A 322 30.12 9.98 -15.68
CA GLN A 322 31.36 10.66 -15.30
C GLN A 322 31.15 11.19 -13.88
N VAL A 323 31.31 10.32 -12.89
CA VAL A 323 31.40 10.71 -11.48
C VAL A 323 32.72 11.46 -11.36
N THR A 324 32.64 12.77 -11.50
CA THR A 324 33.72 13.63 -11.04
C THR A 324 33.72 13.46 -9.52
N LYS A 325 34.69 12.71 -8.99
CA LYS A 325 34.87 12.58 -7.54
C LYS A 325 34.91 13.97 -6.94
N SER A 326 33.89 14.35 -6.18
CA SER A 326 33.97 15.55 -5.38
C SER A 326 35.07 15.32 -4.34
N LYS A 327 36.08 16.18 -4.41
CA LYS A 327 37.16 16.19 -3.41
C LYS A 327 36.51 16.64 -2.11
N ARG A 328 36.59 15.83 -1.04
CA ARG A 328 36.22 16.29 0.31
C ARG A 328 37.06 17.52 0.63
N ILE A 329 36.43 18.69 0.67
CA ILE A 329 37.03 19.90 1.25
C ILE A 329 36.76 19.78 2.74
N ASN A 330 37.72 19.21 3.46
CA ASN A 330 37.74 19.25 4.91
C ASN A 330 38.73 20.34 5.32
N THR A 331 38.27 21.59 5.23
CA THR A 331 38.94 22.78 5.77
C THR A 331 37.84 23.80 6.04
N ASP A 332 37.89 24.41 7.23
CA ASP A 332 36.89 25.33 7.84
C ASP A 332 36.61 26.64 7.05
N ASP A 333 36.98 26.70 5.77
CA ASP A 333 36.79 27.86 4.88
C ASP A 333 35.64 27.69 3.87
N ALA A 334 34.86 26.60 3.96
CA ALA A 334 33.77 26.29 3.02
C ALA A 334 32.39 26.93 3.38
N ILE A 335 32.36 27.95 4.25
CA ILE A 335 31.15 28.76 4.53
C ILE A 335 31.24 30.10 3.80
N TYR A 336 31.67 30.17 2.54
CA TYR A 336 31.55 31.41 1.75
C TYR A 336 31.62 31.13 0.26
N GLN A 337 30.64 30.40 -0.29
CA GLN A 337 30.35 30.42 -1.73
C GLN A 337 28.96 29.85 -2.05
N GLY A 338 27.94 30.41 -1.40
CA GLY A 338 26.59 30.50 -1.98
C GLY A 338 26.43 31.90 -2.55
N ALA A 339 25.82 32.04 -3.72
CA ALA A 339 25.63 33.31 -4.41
C ALA A 339 25.08 34.40 -3.46
N VAL A 340 25.93 35.36 -3.10
CA VAL A 340 25.50 36.56 -2.38
C VAL A 340 25.32 37.63 -3.43
N GLU A 341 24.06 37.94 -3.77
CA GLU A 341 23.74 39.28 -4.24
C GLU A 341 24.31 40.25 -3.20
N THR A 342 25.38 40.96 -3.55
CA THR A 342 26.03 41.92 -2.66
C THR A 342 25.12 43.11 -2.46
N TYR A 343 24.22 43.03 -1.47
CA TYR A 343 23.56 44.21 -0.93
C TYR A 343 24.63 45.09 -0.30
N ASN A 344 24.71 46.35 -0.73
CA ASN A 344 25.63 47.32 -0.16
C ASN A 344 25.24 47.55 1.31
N VAL A 345 25.92 46.86 2.23
CA VAL A 345 25.60 46.81 3.67
C VAL A 345 25.59 48.22 4.29
N THR A 346 26.38 49.14 3.74
CA THR A 346 26.38 50.56 4.08
C THR A 346 25.05 51.24 3.73
N LEU A 347 24.48 50.92 2.57
CA LEU A 347 23.18 51.43 2.11
C LEU A 347 22.03 50.85 2.95
N VAL A 348 22.06 49.54 3.25
CA VAL A 348 21.04 48.88 4.08
C VAL A 348 21.05 49.41 5.52
N LYS A 349 22.24 49.63 6.10
CA LYS A 349 22.37 50.26 7.42
C LYS A 349 21.89 51.71 7.41
N ALA A 350 22.19 52.48 6.37
CA ALA A 350 21.73 53.86 6.24
C ALA A 350 20.20 53.95 6.11
N LEU A 351 19.59 53.08 5.30
CA LEU A 351 18.13 52.95 5.15
C LEU A 351 17.46 52.51 6.46
N GLY A 352 18.04 51.54 7.18
CA GLY A 352 17.54 51.10 8.48
C GLY A 352 17.55 52.21 9.54
N ILE A 353 18.63 53.00 9.60
CA ILE A 353 18.72 54.16 10.49
C ILE A 353 17.69 55.23 10.10
N PHE A 354 17.52 55.49 8.80
CA PHE A 354 16.56 56.48 8.32
C PHE A 354 15.11 56.09 8.66
N ILE A 355 14.75 54.81 8.49
CA ILE A 355 13.43 54.28 8.85
C ILE A 355 13.21 54.37 10.36
N LEU A 356 14.21 54.03 11.17
CA LEU A 356 14.11 54.11 12.63
C LEU A 356 13.91 55.56 13.11
N VAL A 357 14.66 56.51 12.53
CA VAL A 357 14.51 57.95 12.85
C VAL A 357 13.15 58.48 12.40
N ALA A 358 12.66 58.09 11.21
CA ALA A 358 11.33 58.45 10.74
C ALA A 358 10.23 57.90 11.65
N PHE A 359 10.37 56.64 12.10
CA PHE A 359 9.42 56.01 13.02
C PHE A 359 9.41 56.68 14.40
N LEU A 360 10.58 57.04 14.93
CA LEU A 360 10.70 57.80 16.17
C LEU A 360 10.12 59.22 16.05
N PHE A 361 10.25 59.85 14.89
CA PHE A 361 9.62 61.16 14.60
C PHE A 361 8.09 61.04 14.56
N LEU A 362 7.57 59.98 13.93
CA LEU A 362 6.14 59.65 13.88
C LEU A 362 5.56 59.41 15.27
N LEU A 363 6.24 58.62 16.11
CA LEU A 363 5.85 58.40 17.51
C LEU A 363 5.84 59.70 18.32
N LYS A 364 6.78 60.62 18.06
CA LYS A 364 6.84 61.93 18.72
C LYS A 364 5.70 62.85 18.29
N THR A 365 5.24 62.75 17.03
CA THR A 365 4.07 63.49 16.52
C THR A 365 2.73 62.90 16.99
N MET A 366 2.69 61.61 17.38
CA MET A 366 1.48 60.97 17.90
C MET A 366 1.23 61.19 19.40
N SER A 367 2.19 61.77 20.14
CA SER A 367 2.06 62.00 21.59
C SER A 367 1.39 63.33 21.97
N CYS A 368 0.76 64.06 21.04
CA CYS A 368 0.02 65.27 21.34
C CYS A 368 -1.43 65.20 20.83
N SER A 369 -2.27 64.45 21.55
CA SER A 369 -3.69 64.75 21.70
C SER A 369 -4.22 63.91 22.88
N LYS A 370 -4.15 64.50 24.09
CA LYS A 370 -5.02 64.06 25.19
C LYS A 370 -6.31 64.85 25.06
N THR A 371 -7.39 64.16 24.71
CA THR A 371 -8.74 64.58 25.10
C THR A 371 -9.41 63.40 25.78
N ASP A 372 -9.70 63.62 27.06
CA ASP A 372 -10.43 62.73 27.94
C ASP A 372 -11.78 62.36 27.34
N THR A 373 -12.16 61.09 27.43
CA THR A 373 -13.53 60.70 27.83
C THR A 373 -13.55 59.22 28.22
N LEU A 374 -13.94 58.99 29.47
CA LEU A 374 -14.31 57.69 30.02
C LEU A 374 -15.35 56.98 29.15
N LYS A 375 -15.22 55.66 29.01
CA LYS A 375 -16.30 54.72 29.35
C LYS A 375 -15.76 53.30 29.57
N THR A 376 -16.02 52.82 30.77
CA THR A 376 -15.89 51.47 31.29
C THR A 376 -16.81 50.51 30.57
N THR A 377 -16.28 49.34 30.20
CA THR A 377 -17.05 48.08 30.12
C THR A 377 -16.11 46.93 30.47
N ASP A 378 -16.41 46.29 31.59
CA ASP A 378 -15.91 44.98 31.99
C ASP A 378 -16.19 43.92 30.93
N ILE A 379 -15.28 42.96 30.78
CA ILE A 379 -15.58 41.51 30.73
C ILE A 379 -14.26 40.78 31.05
N SER A 380 -14.27 40.10 32.19
CA SER A 380 -13.35 39.04 32.57
C SER A 380 -13.50 37.84 31.64
N LEU A 381 -12.42 37.08 31.39
CA LEU A 381 -12.35 35.61 31.60
C LEU A 381 -11.02 35.06 31.07
N TYR A 382 -10.29 34.43 32.01
CA TYR A 382 -9.44 33.25 31.90
C TYR A 382 -8.27 33.19 30.91
N ASP A 383 -7.10 33.21 31.55
CA ASP A 383 -5.79 32.76 31.10
C ASP A 383 -5.69 31.26 31.42
N GLU A 384 -5.46 30.40 30.42
CA GLU A 384 -5.04 29.00 30.67
C GLU A 384 -4.03 28.54 29.61
N HIS A 385 -2.81 28.34 30.07
CA HIS A 385 -1.75 27.57 29.45
C HIS A 385 -2.12 26.09 29.36
N VAL A 386 -1.88 25.43 28.22
CA VAL A 386 -1.53 23.99 28.19
C VAL A 386 -0.56 23.70 27.03
N ALA A 387 0.58 23.12 27.38
CA ALA A 387 1.51 22.42 26.48
C ALA A 387 1.02 20.99 26.27
N ILE A 388 1.14 20.44 25.06
CA ILE A 388 0.85 19.02 24.81
C ILE A 388 1.98 18.41 23.94
N TYR A 389 2.41 17.24 24.41
CA TYR A 389 3.37 16.30 23.85
C TYR A 389 2.94 15.69 22.52
#